data_AF-A0A949SIF7-F1
#
_entry.id   AF-A0A949SIF7-F1
#
_cell.length_a   1.000
_cell.length_b   1.000
_cell.length_c   1.000
_cell.angle_alpha   90.00
_cell.angle_beta   90.00
_cell.angle_gamma   90.00
#
_symmetry.space_group_name_H-M   'P 1'
#
loop_
_entity.id
_entity.type
_entity.pdbx_description
1 polymer ?
#
loop_
_entity_poly.entity_id
_entity_poly.type
_entity_poly.pdbx_seq_one_letter_code
_entity_poly.pdbx_strand_id
1 'polypeptide(L)'
;MRFISFLIFLFSSLSSIANQFQQLVDAPIQEVGVVELNQLKSNQLAIAMPFAKEIILNPEQRRHFEEQVVVKIELVYTKYSTSPTFNQKQLNQNRLVELNKLLPDLFKNPFWDFELISQTNGNSREECNPMFHGFIFTFRPNSSPTTLAAESSYLQQVVDNLIKQSNNENPKDKLSYDLKTRWDDKIGYVHDTIWKVNEVKQIPPPDFFYDHSLYKDSTVLNIFDRNQSWQNFAVVTDVTGSMSPYIAQVFVWLKQQAEKNNAKYFVFFNDGDNKESRKKKPLETGGVYGTKNKGLEAVMQTAANCMGNGSGGGERQENDVEAILLAQQEYAAADEIVLVADNFESMRDYQFIDKISKPVRIITCGVKKKINIEYLDLARKTKGSIHTKTEDIFDLDKVKQGQKITIAGEHYIFDNGRFHFLY
;
A
#
# COMPACT_ATOMS: atom_id res chain seq x y z
N MET A 1 26.41 15.95 53.60
CA MET A 1 25.92 17.00 52.67
C MET A 1 25.34 16.30 51.46
N ARG A 2 24.05 16.55 51.21
CA ARG A 2 23.15 15.76 50.36
C ARG A 2 23.16 16.27 48.91
N PHE A 3 23.20 15.32 47.98
CA PHE A 3 22.56 15.25 46.67
C PHE A 3 22.17 16.57 45.98
N ILE A 4 22.93 16.96 44.96
CA ILE A 4 22.45 17.79 43.84
C ILE A 4 23.05 17.24 42.55
N SER A 5 22.21 16.66 41.69
CA SER A 5 22.27 16.71 40.20
C SER A 5 21.49 15.52 39.63
N PHE A 6 20.16 15.63 39.63
CA PHE A 6 19.32 14.79 38.78
C PHE A 6 18.01 15.52 38.49
N LEU A 7 18.07 16.57 37.67
CA LEU A 7 16.84 17.20 37.16
C LEU A 7 17.06 18.07 35.91
N ILE A 8 17.55 17.50 34.81
CA ILE A 8 17.36 18.10 33.47
C ILE A 8 17.27 16.97 32.45
N PHE A 9 16.09 16.37 32.26
CA PHE A 9 15.69 15.67 31.03
C PHE A 9 14.19 15.30 31.14
N LEU A 10 13.32 16.31 31.15
CA LEU A 10 11.87 16.10 31.08
C LEU A 10 11.18 17.36 30.52
N PHE A 11 11.71 17.89 29.41
CA PHE A 11 11.12 19.04 28.70
C PHE A 11 11.29 18.97 27.18
N SER A 12 11.32 17.76 26.59
CA SER A 12 11.34 17.59 25.12
C SER A 12 10.12 16.88 24.54
N SER A 13 9.17 16.38 25.35
CA SER A 13 7.99 15.65 24.85
C SER A 13 6.71 16.48 24.70
N LEU A 14 6.65 17.71 25.24
CA LEU A 14 5.43 18.54 25.15
C LEU A 14 5.35 19.38 23.86
N SER A 15 6.49 19.67 23.23
CA SER A 15 6.57 20.45 21.99
C SER A 15 6.32 19.62 20.72
N SER A 16 6.29 18.29 20.80
CA SER A 16 6.08 17.42 19.62
C SER A 16 4.61 17.26 19.25
N ILE A 17 3.69 17.25 20.22
CA ILE A 17 2.25 17.04 19.97
C ILE A 17 1.59 18.29 19.38
N ALA A 18 1.96 19.49 19.86
CA ALA A 18 1.34 20.75 19.40
C ALA A 18 1.55 21.03 17.90
N ASN A 19 2.61 20.50 17.30
CA ASN A 19 2.90 20.64 15.87
C ASN A 19 2.53 19.39 15.06
N GLN A 20 2.01 18.33 15.67
CA GLN A 20 1.86 17.04 14.99
C GLN A 20 0.89 17.10 13.81
N PHE A 21 -0.18 17.90 13.89
CA PHE A 21 -1.27 17.96 12.91
C PHE A 21 -1.39 19.32 12.21
N GLN A 22 -0.30 20.09 12.15
CA GLN A 22 -0.33 21.46 11.66
C GLN A 22 -0.69 21.52 10.16
N GLN A 23 -0.14 20.65 9.31
CA GLN A 23 -0.47 20.66 7.88
C GLN A 23 -1.92 20.24 7.64
N LEU A 24 -2.48 19.33 8.45
CA LEU A 24 -3.89 18.95 8.34
C LEU A 24 -4.83 20.13 8.63
N VAL A 25 -4.58 20.93 9.67
CA VAL A 25 -5.44 22.08 9.97
C VAL A 25 -5.20 23.29 9.09
N ASP A 26 -4.11 23.28 8.32
CA ASP A 26 -3.80 24.25 7.28
C ASP A 26 -4.28 23.80 5.88
N ALA A 27 -4.91 22.63 5.77
CA ALA A 27 -5.47 22.13 4.53
C ALA A 27 -6.53 23.09 3.94
N PRO A 28 -6.74 23.06 2.61
CA PRO A 28 -7.81 23.83 1.98
C PRO A 28 -9.18 23.54 2.59
N ILE A 29 -9.95 24.58 2.84
CA ILE A 29 -11.31 24.47 3.40
C ILE A 29 -12.31 24.43 2.25
N GLN A 30 -13.15 23.40 2.25
CA GLN A 30 -14.32 23.31 1.38
C GLN A 30 -15.55 23.82 2.11
N GLU A 31 -16.24 24.80 1.53
CA GLU A 31 -17.50 25.31 2.05
C GLU A 31 -18.68 24.53 1.48
N VAL A 32 -19.59 24.09 2.35
CA VAL A 32 -20.82 23.39 2.00
C VAL A 32 -21.99 23.97 2.80
N GLY A 33 -23.22 23.84 2.33
CA GLY A 33 -24.38 24.35 3.07
C GLY A 33 -24.55 23.65 4.42
N VAL A 34 -24.80 22.34 4.39
CA VAL A 34 -24.96 21.46 5.56
C VAL A 34 -24.54 20.04 5.17
N VAL A 35 -24.00 19.30 6.13
CA VAL A 35 -23.71 17.87 5.96
C VAL A 35 -24.84 17.06 6.60
N GLU A 36 -25.54 16.29 5.77
CA GLU A 36 -26.68 15.47 6.17
C GLU A 36 -26.26 14.02 6.41
N LEU A 37 -26.27 13.57 7.67
CA LEU A 37 -25.78 12.22 8.03
C LEU A 37 -26.62 11.09 7.42
N ASN A 38 -27.89 11.34 7.07
CA ASN A 38 -28.74 10.36 6.40
C ASN A 38 -28.37 10.13 4.91
N GLN A 39 -27.48 10.95 4.35
CA GLN A 39 -26.98 10.82 2.97
C GLN A 39 -25.62 10.12 2.89
N LEU A 40 -25.07 9.67 4.02
CA LEU A 40 -23.81 8.92 4.02
C LEU A 40 -23.95 7.62 3.21
N LYS A 41 -22.91 7.31 2.43
CA LYS A 41 -22.83 6.06 1.67
C LYS A 41 -22.62 4.88 2.61
N SER A 42 -22.89 3.67 2.12
CA SER A 42 -22.73 2.43 2.89
C SER A 42 -21.30 2.15 3.37
N ASN A 43 -20.30 2.72 2.70
CA ASN A 43 -18.88 2.64 3.07
C ASN A 43 -18.38 3.87 3.84
N GLN A 44 -19.30 4.69 4.39
CA GLN A 44 -18.96 5.85 5.19
C GLN A 44 -19.41 5.69 6.64
N LEU A 45 -18.67 6.32 7.55
CA LEU A 45 -18.96 6.29 8.97
C LEU A 45 -18.64 7.63 9.63
N ALA A 46 -19.49 8.08 10.56
CA ALA A 46 -19.31 9.33 11.28
C ALA A 46 -18.88 9.10 12.75
N ILE A 47 -17.88 9.85 13.20
CA ILE A 47 -17.55 10.05 14.60
C ILE A 47 -17.94 11.47 14.98
N ALA A 48 -18.94 11.61 15.86
CA ALA A 48 -19.55 12.87 16.21
C ALA A 48 -18.84 13.53 17.41
N MET A 49 -18.87 14.85 17.40
CA MET A 49 -18.38 15.73 18.45
C MET A 49 -19.40 16.86 18.68
N PRO A 50 -19.48 17.45 19.88
CA PRO A 50 -20.34 18.61 20.09
C PRO A 50 -19.85 19.86 19.37
N PHE A 51 -20.77 20.78 19.12
CA PHE A 51 -20.45 22.15 18.71
C PHE A 51 -19.41 22.78 19.67
N ALA A 52 -18.38 23.40 19.09
CA ALA A 52 -17.29 24.07 19.79
C ALA A 52 -16.50 23.21 20.81
N LYS A 53 -16.59 21.88 20.75
CA LYS A 53 -15.84 20.95 21.62
C LYS A 53 -15.11 19.87 20.82
N GLU A 54 -14.16 19.23 21.49
CA GLU A 54 -13.27 18.18 20.99
C GLU A 54 -13.61 16.78 21.54
N ILE A 55 -14.64 16.64 22.35
CA ILE A 55 -15.01 15.36 22.97
C ILE A 55 -15.70 14.46 21.94
N ILE A 56 -15.23 13.22 21.80
CA ILE A 56 -15.87 12.20 20.97
C ILE A 56 -17.13 11.65 21.65
N LEU A 57 -18.25 11.64 20.93
CA LEU A 57 -19.55 11.21 21.45
C LEU A 57 -19.86 9.72 21.27
N ASN A 58 -19.23 9.09 20.29
CA ASN A 58 -19.51 7.71 19.88
C ASN A 58 -18.21 6.89 19.72
N PRO A 59 -17.42 6.72 20.81
CA PRO A 59 -16.13 6.04 20.76
C PRO A 59 -16.23 4.54 20.40
N GLU A 60 -17.40 3.92 20.55
CA GLU A 60 -17.65 2.53 20.16
C GLU A 60 -17.50 2.28 18.65
N GLN A 61 -17.53 3.33 17.83
CA GLN A 61 -17.31 3.25 16.39
C GLN A 61 -15.91 2.75 16.02
N ARG A 62 -14.95 2.80 16.95
CA ARG A 62 -13.58 2.30 16.76
C ARG A 62 -13.50 0.86 16.20
N ARG A 63 -14.49 0.02 16.52
CA ARG A 63 -14.54 -1.38 16.07
C ARG A 63 -14.58 -1.55 14.55
N HIS A 64 -15.05 -0.54 13.81
CA HIS A 64 -15.13 -0.60 12.35
C HIS A 64 -13.77 -0.36 11.67
N PHE A 65 -12.76 0.09 12.42
CA PHE A 65 -11.43 0.40 11.90
C PHE A 65 -10.43 -0.76 12.01
N GLU A 66 -10.82 -1.87 12.66
CA GLU A 66 -9.95 -3.05 12.86
C GLU A 66 -9.76 -3.84 11.55
N GLU A 67 -10.78 -3.87 10.69
CA GLU A 67 -10.81 -4.68 9.45
C GLU A 67 -11.15 -3.83 8.20
N GLN A 68 -10.91 -2.51 8.24
CA GLN A 68 -11.20 -1.65 7.10
C GLN A 68 -10.10 -0.61 6.86
N VAL A 69 -9.78 -0.41 5.59
CA VAL A 69 -8.83 0.60 5.14
C VAL A 69 -9.57 1.93 4.98
N VAL A 70 -9.15 2.95 5.72
CA VAL A 70 -9.64 4.33 5.54
C VAL A 70 -8.93 4.96 4.35
N VAL A 71 -9.70 5.47 3.38
CA VAL A 71 -9.16 6.16 2.19
C VAL A 71 -9.36 7.67 2.24
N LYS A 72 -10.31 8.16 3.06
CA LYS A 72 -10.56 9.60 3.22
C LYS A 72 -11.11 9.93 4.60
N ILE A 73 -10.69 11.08 5.13
CA ILE A 73 -11.16 11.68 6.38
C ILE A 73 -11.63 13.11 6.10
N GLU A 74 -12.85 13.43 6.50
CA GLU A 74 -13.43 14.76 6.42
C GLU A 74 -13.66 15.28 7.84
N LEU A 75 -12.98 16.36 8.24
CA LEU A 75 -13.27 17.06 9.49
C LEU A 75 -14.32 18.14 9.23
N VAL A 76 -15.53 17.89 9.71
CA VAL A 76 -16.70 18.74 9.54
C VAL A 76 -16.89 19.67 10.73
N TYR A 77 -17.04 20.96 10.46
CA TYR A 77 -17.40 21.97 11.44
C TYR A 77 -18.27 23.07 10.82
N THR A 78 -18.82 23.97 11.62
CA THR A 78 -19.59 25.12 11.16
C THR A 78 -18.71 26.35 11.03
N LYS A 79 -18.93 27.17 10.00
CA LYS A 79 -18.20 28.43 9.79
C LYS A 79 -18.44 29.45 10.91
N TYR A 80 -19.64 29.43 11.51
CA TYR A 80 -20.01 30.33 12.59
C TYR A 80 -19.16 30.14 13.85
N SER A 81 -18.73 31.26 14.43
CA SER A 81 -18.07 31.33 15.73
C SER A 81 -18.74 32.39 16.61
N THR A 82 -19.07 32.05 17.86
CA THR A 82 -19.67 33.02 18.79
C THR A 82 -18.73 34.17 19.16
N SER A 83 -17.42 33.91 19.21
CA SER A 83 -16.41 34.94 19.51
C SER A 83 -15.59 35.28 18.26
N PRO A 84 -15.33 36.56 17.95
CA PRO A 84 -14.44 36.95 16.85
C PRO A 84 -12.98 36.55 17.10
N THR A 85 -12.60 36.27 18.35
CA THR A 85 -11.25 35.81 18.72
C THR A 85 -11.14 34.28 18.76
N PHE A 86 -12.19 33.56 18.38
CA PHE A 86 -12.19 32.10 18.41
C PHE A 86 -11.21 31.53 17.38
N ASN A 87 -10.35 30.62 17.83
CA ASN A 87 -9.36 29.97 16.97
C ASN A 87 -9.88 28.60 16.52
N GLN A 88 -10.50 28.56 15.34
CA GLN A 88 -11.01 27.33 14.74
C GLN A 88 -9.88 26.31 14.47
N LYS A 89 -8.69 26.77 14.08
CA LYS A 89 -7.55 25.88 13.83
C LYS A 89 -7.12 25.15 15.10
N GLN A 90 -7.05 25.87 16.23
CA GLN A 90 -6.73 25.26 17.51
C GLN A 90 -7.77 24.22 17.95
N LEU A 91 -9.07 24.50 17.76
CA LEU A 91 -10.10 23.50 18.05
C LEU A 91 -9.94 22.26 17.16
N ASN A 92 -9.69 22.45 15.87
CA ASN A 92 -9.50 21.34 14.93
C ASN A 92 -8.24 20.51 15.28
N GLN A 93 -7.16 21.14 15.75
CA GLN A 93 -5.98 20.44 16.26
C GLN A 93 -6.34 19.58 17.48
N ASN A 94 -7.06 20.13 18.45
CA ASN A 94 -7.49 19.39 19.64
C ASN A 94 -8.39 18.20 19.26
N ARG A 95 -9.27 18.38 18.27
CA ARG A 95 -10.11 17.30 17.73
C ARG A 95 -9.30 16.17 17.10
N LEU A 96 -8.27 16.49 16.33
CA LEU A 96 -7.35 15.50 15.75
C LEU A 96 -6.55 14.77 16.84
N VAL A 97 -6.16 15.46 17.91
CA VAL A 97 -5.53 14.83 19.09
C VAL A 97 -6.46 13.83 19.76
N GLU A 98 -7.73 14.18 20.00
CA GLU A 98 -8.72 13.24 20.56
C GLU A 98 -9.00 12.06 19.61
N LEU A 99 -9.04 12.32 18.30
CA LEU A 99 -9.18 11.25 17.31
C LEU A 99 -7.97 10.30 17.32
N ASN A 100 -6.74 10.81 17.42
CA ASN A 100 -5.53 10.01 17.51
C ASN A 100 -5.47 9.18 18.80
N LYS A 101 -6.02 9.68 19.91
CA LYS A 101 -6.17 8.88 21.15
C LYS A 101 -7.13 7.71 20.94
N LEU A 102 -8.21 7.90 20.17
CA LEU A 102 -9.18 6.85 19.89
C LEU A 102 -8.66 5.83 18.86
N LEU A 103 -7.98 6.31 17.81
CA LEU A 103 -7.54 5.55 16.66
C LEU A 103 -6.04 5.80 16.37
N PRO A 104 -5.12 5.38 17.25
CA PRO A 104 -3.69 5.68 17.08
C PRO A 104 -3.10 5.08 15.81
N ASP A 105 -3.58 3.89 15.39
CA ASP A 105 -3.09 3.20 14.19
C ASP A 105 -3.45 3.93 12.89
N LEU A 106 -4.52 4.73 12.89
CA LEU A 106 -4.93 5.54 11.75
C LEU A 106 -3.87 6.59 11.38
N PHE A 107 -3.09 7.04 12.38
CA PHE A 107 -2.02 8.03 12.24
C PHE A 107 -0.63 7.39 12.33
N LYS A 108 -0.48 6.08 12.12
CA LYS A 108 0.86 5.51 11.85
C LYS A 108 1.22 5.67 10.38
N ASN A 109 0.27 5.35 9.51
CA ASN A 109 0.40 5.38 8.06
C ASN A 109 -0.79 6.13 7.43
N PRO A 110 -0.68 7.45 7.16
CA PRO A 110 -1.77 8.29 6.73
C PRO A 110 -1.93 8.30 5.21
N PHE A 111 -2.31 7.14 4.68
CA PHE A 111 -2.60 6.94 3.27
C PHE A 111 -3.99 7.41 2.83
N TRP A 112 -4.72 8.06 3.75
CA TRP A 112 -6.00 8.69 3.49
C TRP A 112 -5.84 10.13 3.05
N ASP A 113 -6.78 10.58 2.22
CA ASP A 113 -6.97 12.00 1.91
C ASP A 113 -7.65 12.72 3.08
N PHE A 114 -7.33 14.00 3.26
CA PHE A 114 -7.90 14.82 4.33
C PHE A 114 -8.57 16.07 3.79
N GLU A 115 -9.77 16.37 4.28
CA GLU A 115 -10.51 17.57 3.91
C GLU A 115 -11.08 18.28 5.14
N LEU A 116 -11.02 19.61 5.12
CA LEU A 116 -11.73 20.46 6.06
C LEU A 116 -13.06 20.90 5.44
N ILE A 117 -14.18 20.54 6.07
CA ILE A 117 -15.52 20.88 5.59
C ILE A 117 -16.12 21.94 6.52
N SER A 118 -16.37 23.13 5.99
CA SER A 118 -17.00 24.24 6.72
C SER A 118 -18.45 24.44 6.29
N GLN A 119 -19.37 24.18 7.19
CA GLN A 119 -20.81 24.33 6.95
C GLN A 119 -21.26 25.78 7.10
N THR A 120 -22.00 26.29 6.13
CA THR A 120 -22.34 27.72 6.02
C THR A 120 -23.80 28.07 6.31
N ASN A 121 -24.70 27.09 6.47
CA ASN A 121 -26.14 27.37 6.64
C ASN A 121 -26.50 27.99 8.00
N GLY A 122 -25.69 27.80 9.04
CA GLY A 122 -25.97 28.33 10.39
C GLY A 122 -25.21 29.62 10.68
N ASN A 123 -25.92 30.60 11.26
CA ASN A 123 -25.41 31.93 11.62
C ASN A 123 -25.55 32.27 13.11
N SER A 124 -26.07 31.34 13.91
CA SER A 124 -26.27 31.50 15.35
C SER A 124 -25.84 30.24 16.09
N ARG A 125 -25.72 30.33 17.43
CA ARG A 125 -25.40 29.14 18.24
C ARG A 125 -26.53 28.12 18.14
N GLU A 126 -27.76 28.60 18.13
CA GLU A 126 -28.98 27.81 18.10
C GLU A 126 -29.11 27.04 16.79
N GLU A 127 -28.76 27.67 15.66
CA GLU A 127 -28.73 27.04 14.34
C GLU A 127 -27.57 26.06 14.17
N CYS A 128 -26.38 26.42 14.68
CA CYS A 128 -25.18 25.60 14.49
C CYS A 128 -25.10 24.40 15.44
N ASN A 129 -25.62 24.50 16.65
CA ASN A 129 -25.55 23.41 17.64
C ASN A 129 -26.13 22.06 17.17
N PRO A 130 -27.25 22.00 16.42
CA PRO A 130 -27.77 20.74 15.87
C PRO A 130 -27.07 20.27 14.58
N MET A 131 -26.22 21.09 13.95
CA MET A 131 -25.47 20.68 12.77
C MET A 131 -24.39 19.67 13.15
N PHE A 132 -23.94 18.84 12.21
CA PHE A 132 -22.92 17.84 12.50
C PHE A 132 -21.54 18.48 12.73
N HIS A 133 -20.86 18.07 13.80
CA HIS A 133 -19.42 18.32 13.99
C HIS A 133 -18.73 17.00 14.28
N GLY A 134 -17.53 16.85 13.75
CA GLY A 134 -16.75 15.64 13.94
C GLY A 134 -16.12 15.17 12.64
N PHE A 135 -15.92 13.87 12.52
CA PHE A 135 -15.21 13.26 11.41
C PHE A 135 -16.11 12.34 10.61
N ILE A 136 -16.02 12.41 9.29
CA ILE A 136 -16.58 11.40 8.38
C ILE A 136 -15.41 10.64 7.76
N PHE A 137 -15.49 9.32 7.84
CA PHE A 137 -14.52 8.41 7.27
C PHE A 137 -15.15 7.76 6.05
N THR A 138 -14.37 7.65 4.97
CA THR A 138 -14.71 6.81 3.84
C THR A 138 -13.76 5.62 3.81
N PHE A 139 -14.31 4.42 3.80
CA PHE A 139 -13.55 3.18 3.72
C PHE A 139 -13.43 2.71 2.28
N ARG A 140 -12.33 2.00 1.99
CA ARG A 140 -12.18 1.21 0.78
C ARG A 140 -13.38 0.25 0.71
N PRO A 141 -14.12 0.17 -0.42
CA PRO A 141 -15.19 -0.80 -0.56
C PRO A 141 -14.63 -2.21 -0.31
N ASN A 142 -15.17 -2.93 0.69
CA ASN A 142 -14.67 -4.26 1.04
C ASN A 142 -14.72 -5.18 -0.17
N SER A 143 -13.65 -5.96 -0.36
CA SER A 143 -13.66 -7.10 -1.27
C SER A 143 -14.72 -8.09 -0.78
N SER A 144 -15.85 -8.19 -1.48
CA SER A 144 -16.83 -9.24 -1.22
C SER A 144 -16.22 -10.60 -1.59
N PRO A 145 -16.71 -11.72 -1.01
CA PRO A 145 -16.31 -13.05 -1.45
C PRO A 145 -16.43 -13.26 -2.96
N THR A 146 -17.43 -12.63 -3.59
CA THR A 146 -17.62 -12.67 -5.05
C THR A 146 -16.52 -11.93 -5.80
N THR A 147 -16.11 -10.74 -5.33
CA THR A 147 -15.00 -9.99 -5.95
C THR A 147 -13.66 -10.69 -5.75
N LEU A 148 -13.40 -11.27 -4.57
CA LEU A 148 -12.19 -12.05 -4.29
C LEU A 148 -12.09 -13.30 -5.18
N ALA A 149 -13.20 -13.99 -5.40
CA ALA A 149 -13.23 -15.16 -6.30
C ALA A 149 -12.98 -14.76 -7.77
N ALA A 150 -13.56 -13.63 -8.21
CA ALA A 150 -13.36 -13.12 -9.56
C ALA A 150 -11.92 -12.62 -9.77
N GLU A 151 -11.32 -12.01 -8.74
CA GLU A 151 -9.94 -11.59 -8.68
C GLU A 151 -9.00 -12.80 -8.76
N SER A 152 -9.15 -13.81 -7.89
CA SER A 152 -8.41 -15.07 -7.97
C SER A 152 -8.52 -15.73 -9.35
N SER A 153 -9.71 -15.74 -9.95
CA SER A 153 -9.93 -16.28 -11.30
C SER A 153 -9.19 -15.48 -12.38
N TYR A 154 -9.16 -14.15 -12.27
CA TYR A 154 -8.38 -13.29 -13.18
C TYR A 154 -6.88 -13.58 -13.06
N LEU A 155 -6.39 -13.71 -11.82
CA LEU A 155 -4.99 -14.00 -11.52
C LEU A 155 -4.56 -15.33 -12.15
N GLN A 156 -5.35 -16.39 -11.96
CA GLN A 156 -5.07 -17.69 -12.57
C GLN A 156 -4.97 -17.59 -14.10
N GLN A 157 -5.85 -16.83 -14.75
CA GLN A 157 -5.79 -16.64 -16.21
C GLN A 157 -4.51 -15.90 -16.63
N VAL A 158 -4.05 -14.90 -15.87
CA VAL A 158 -2.79 -14.20 -16.12
C VAL A 158 -1.61 -15.18 -16.03
N VAL A 159 -1.58 -16.02 -14.98
CA VAL A 159 -0.56 -17.05 -14.81
C VAL A 159 -0.55 -18.04 -15.97
N ASP A 160 -1.71 -18.60 -16.30
CA ASP A 160 -1.84 -19.57 -17.38
C ASP A 160 -1.40 -18.98 -18.73
N ASN A 161 -1.70 -17.71 -18.99
CA ASN A 161 -1.28 -17.01 -20.20
C ASN A 161 0.24 -16.83 -20.24
N LEU A 162 0.88 -16.48 -19.12
CA LEU A 162 2.33 -16.33 -19.04
C LEU A 162 3.08 -17.66 -19.24
N ILE A 163 2.57 -18.76 -18.68
CA ILE A 163 3.10 -20.11 -18.88
C ILE A 163 2.91 -20.56 -20.34
N LYS A 164 1.74 -20.32 -20.93
CA LYS A 164 1.51 -20.61 -22.36
C LYS A 164 2.47 -19.83 -23.27
N GLN A 165 2.73 -18.57 -22.95
CA GLN A 165 3.64 -17.74 -23.72
C GLN A 165 5.11 -18.18 -23.61
N SER A 166 5.56 -18.70 -22.47
CA SER A 166 6.92 -19.27 -22.38
C SER A 166 7.04 -20.58 -23.14
N ASN A 167 5.97 -21.38 -23.21
CA ASN A 167 6.00 -22.65 -23.92
C ASN A 167 5.85 -22.49 -25.45
N ASN A 168 5.18 -21.41 -25.91
CA ASN A 168 5.04 -21.04 -27.32
C ASN A 168 6.18 -20.12 -27.81
N GLU A 169 7.43 -20.54 -27.60
CA GLU A 169 8.60 -19.85 -28.18
C GLU A 169 8.85 -20.18 -29.66
N ASN A 170 7.97 -20.94 -30.33
CA ASN A 170 8.12 -21.21 -31.74
C ASN A 170 7.79 -19.93 -32.57
N PRO A 171 8.75 -19.36 -33.33
CA PRO A 171 8.54 -18.09 -34.05
C PRO A 171 7.35 -18.12 -35.02
N LYS A 172 6.95 -19.31 -35.48
CA LYS A 172 5.82 -19.55 -36.37
C LYS A 172 4.46 -19.24 -35.73
N ASP A 173 4.34 -19.39 -34.42
CA ASP A 173 3.08 -19.13 -33.70
C ASP A 173 2.93 -17.64 -33.32
N LYS A 174 4.00 -16.85 -33.46
CA LYS A 174 4.01 -15.39 -33.26
C LYS A 174 3.61 -14.60 -34.49
N LEU A 175 3.46 -15.26 -35.65
CA LEU A 175 3.19 -14.60 -36.93
C LEU A 175 1.95 -15.18 -37.59
N SER A 176 0.94 -14.36 -37.84
CA SER A 176 -0.10 -14.64 -38.84
C SER A 176 0.26 -13.95 -40.15
N TYR A 177 -0.39 -14.29 -41.25
CA TYR A 177 -0.20 -13.60 -42.52
C TYR A 177 -1.52 -13.34 -43.23
N ASP A 178 -1.60 -12.21 -43.92
CA ASP A 178 -2.63 -11.96 -44.92
C ASP A 178 -2.00 -12.08 -46.31
N LEU A 179 -2.74 -12.65 -47.27
CA LEU A 179 -2.37 -12.61 -48.68
C LEU A 179 -3.08 -11.43 -49.35
N LYS A 180 -2.32 -10.42 -49.77
CA LYS A 180 -2.85 -9.34 -50.59
C LYS A 180 -2.63 -9.65 -52.06
N THR A 181 -3.71 -9.84 -52.80
CA THR A 181 -3.64 -10.13 -54.23
C THR A 181 -3.76 -8.85 -55.03
N ARG A 182 -2.86 -8.64 -55.99
CA ARG A 182 -2.94 -7.57 -56.99
C ARG A 182 -2.69 -8.13 -58.37
N TRP A 183 -3.28 -7.50 -59.39
CA TRP A 183 -3.04 -7.86 -60.79
C TRP A 183 -1.84 -7.09 -61.35
N ASP A 184 -1.00 -7.78 -62.12
CA ASP A 184 0.10 -7.22 -62.89
C ASP A 184 -0.05 -7.63 -64.37
N ASP A 185 0.00 -6.65 -65.27
CA ASP A 185 -0.31 -6.87 -66.69
C ASP A 185 0.70 -7.78 -67.43
N LYS A 186 1.88 -8.03 -66.85
CA LYS A 186 2.88 -8.95 -67.44
C LYS A 186 2.87 -10.34 -66.82
N ILE A 187 2.43 -10.48 -65.57
CA ILE A 187 2.60 -11.71 -64.78
C ILE A 187 1.29 -12.25 -64.19
N GLY A 188 0.18 -11.53 -64.32
CA GLY A 188 -1.14 -11.93 -63.83
C GLY A 188 -1.35 -11.62 -62.35
N TYR A 189 -2.06 -12.49 -61.63
CA TYR A 189 -2.28 -12.31 -60.19
C TYR A 189 -0.99 -12.53 -59.40
N VAL A 190 -0.57 -11.50 -58.66
CA VAL A 190 0.56 -11.50 -57.73
C VAL A 190 0.02 -11.50 -56.30
N HIS A 191 0.51 -12.40 -55.46
CA HIS A 191 0.11 -12.53 -54.06
C HIS A 191 1.25 -12.06 -53.14
N ASP A 192 1.02 -10.98 -52.40
CA ASP A 192 1.95 -10.41 -51.42
C ASP A 192 1.59 -10.93 -50.01
N THR A 193 2.52 -11.62 -49.35
CA THR A 193 2.34 -12.09 -47.96
C THR A 193 2.68 -10.97 -46.98
N ILE A 194 1.67 -10.48 -46.25
CA ILE A 194 1.85 -9.48 -45.18
C ILE A 194 1.86 -10.21 -43.85
N TRP A 195 3.03 -10.35 -43.25
CA TRP A 195 3.18 -10.93 -41.91
C TRP A 195 2.66 -9.95 -40.84
N LYS A 196 1.86 -10.46 -39.90
CA LYS A 196 1.36 -9.78 -38.71
C LYS A 196 1.89 -10.46 -37.48
N VAL A 197 2.34 -9.69 -36.49
CA VAL A 197 2.64 -10.25 -35.16
C VAL A 197 1.30 -10.56 -34.49
N ASN A 198 1.12 -11.80 -34.05
CA ASN A 198 -0.05 -12.18 -33.27
C ASN A 198 0.00 -11.41 -31.95
N GLU A 199 -0.89 -10.42 -31.79
CA GLU A 199 -1.02 -9.66 -30.56
C GLU A 199 -1.36 -10.62 -29.41
N VAL A 200 -0.56 -10.55 -28.35
CA VAL A 200 -0.88 -11.24 -27.10
C VAL A 200 -2.19 -10.65 -26.59
N LYS A 201 -3.25 -11.46 -26.53
CA LYS A 201 -4.50 -11.06 -25.89
C LYS A 201 -4.21 -10.72 -24.43
N GLN A 202 -4.17 -9.43 -24.12
CA GLN A 202 -4.14 -8.94 -22.76
C GLN A 202 -5.45 -9.32 -22.08
N ILE A 203 -5.39 -9.85 -20.87
CA ILE A 203 -6.58 -10.13 -20.08
C ILE A 203 -6.98 -8.79 -19.46
N PRO A 204 -8.13 -8.21 -19.85
CA PRO A 204 -8.53 -6.91 -19.32
C PRO A 204 -8.73 -7.01 -17.81
N PRO A 205 -8.38 -5.97 -17.05
CA PRO A 205 -8.64 -5.95 -15.62
C PRO A 205 -10.16 -6.00 -15.38
N PRO A 206 -10.64 -6.74 -14.36
CA PRO A 206 -12.05 -6.80 -14.03
C PRO A 206 -12.67 -5.44 -13.66
N ASP A 207 -13.96 -5.24 -13.96
CA ASP A 207 -14.62 -3.94 -13.73
C ASP A 207 -14.87 -3.58 -12.27
N PHE A 208 -14.88 -4.57 -11.36
CA PHE A 208 -15.20 -4.38 -9.94
C PHE A 208 -14.07 -3.74 -9.11
N PHE A 209 -12.91 -3.47 -9.71
CA PHE A 209 -11.83 -2.75 -9.04
C PHE A 209 -12.18 -1.27 -8.86
N TYR A 210 -12.06 -0.77 -7.63
CA TYR A 210 -12.48 0.58 -7.28
C TYR A 210 -11.55 1.69 -7.81
N ASP A 211 -10.27 1.38 -8.10
CA ASP A 211 -9.31 2.31 -8.69
C ASP A 211 -8.65 1.70 -9.94
N HIS A 212 -9.31 1.87 -11.09
CA HIS A 212 -8.79 1.46 -12.41
C HIS A 212 -7.48 2.16 -12.78
N SER A 213 -7.10 3.26 -12.13
CA SER A 213 -5.82 3.93 -12.41
C SER A 213 -4.62 3.10 -11.98
N LEU A 214 -4.79 2.20 -10.99
CA LEU A 214 -3.72 1.31 -10.51
C LEU A 214 -3.27 0.30 -11.57
N TYR A 215 -4.13 -0.08 -12.53
CA TYR A 215 -3.75 -0.95 -13.64
C TYR A 215 -2.93 -0.26 -14.73
N LYS A 216 -2.89 1.07 -14.73
CA LYS A 216 -1.96 1.85 -15.56
C LYS A 216 -0.62 2.06 -14.87
N ASP A 217 -0.45 1.50 -13.67
CA ASP A 217 0.78 1.61 -12.93
C ASP A 217 1.86 0.69 -13.50
N SER A 218 3.07 1.23 -13.65
CA SER A 218 4.23 0.53 -14.22
C SER A 218 5.38 0.41 -13.22
N THR A 219 5.10 0.51 -11.91
CA THR A 219 6.10 0.56 -10.85
C THR A 219 7.12 -0.56 -10.95
N VAL A 220 6.65 -1.80 -11.03
CA VAL A 220 7.54 -2.97 -11.00
C VAL A 220 8.39 -3.04 -12.27
N LEU A 221 7.81 -2.72 -13.43
CA LEU A 221 8.54 -2.68 -14.70
C LEU A 221 9.59 -1.56 -14.70
N ASN A 222 9.23 -0.36 -14.25
CA ASN A 222 10.15 0.77 -14.18
C ASN A 222 11.33 0.49 -13.23
N ILE A 223 11.06 -0.12 -12.07
CA ILE A 223 12.11 -0.50 -11.11
C ILE A 223 13.03 -1.52 -11.74
N PHE A 224 12.47 -2.52 -12.41
CA PHE A 224 13.24 -3.53 -13.10
C PHE A 224 14.17 -2.92 -14.17
N ASP A 225 13.67 -1.99 -14.98
CA ASP A 225 14.46 -1.33 -16.02
C ASP A 225 15.65 -0.56 -15.44
N ARG A 226 15.50 0.04 -14.25
CA ARG A 226 16.57 0.75 -13.55
C ARG A 226 17.56 -0.17 -12.83
N ASN A 227 17.12 -1.34 -12.39
CA ASN A 227 17.85 -2.20 -11.46
C ASN A 227 18.26 -3.56 -12.05
N GLN A 228 18.90 -3.53 -13.22
CA GLN A 228 19.26 -4.75 -13.96
C GLN A 228 20.47 -5.52 -13.37
N SER A 229 21.20 -4.92 -12.43
CA SER A 229 22.45 -5.46 -11.89
C SER A 229 22.28 -6.38 -10.67
N TRP A 230 21.05 -6.54 -10.14
CA TRP A 230 20.81 -7.41 -8.98
C TRP A 230 21.05 -8.87 -9.35
N GLN A 231 21.75 -9.59 -8.48
CA GLN A 231 22.16 -10.98 -8.68
C GLN A 231 22.17 -11.73 -7.35
N ASN A 232 22.01 -13.06 -7.39
CA ASN A 232 22.16 -13.95 -6.24
C ASN A 232 21.25 -13.60 -5.03
N PHE A 233 19.97 -13.32 -5.30
CA PHE A 233 18.99 -12.96 -4.28
C PHE A 233 17.88 -14.01 -4.11
N ALA A 234 17.18 -13.94 -2.99
CA ALA A 234 15.85 -14.53 -2.84
C ALA A 234 14.77 -13.48 -3.09
N VAL A 235 13.63 -13.90 -3.63
CA VAL A 235 12.47 -13.03 -3.86
C VAL A 235 11.37 -13.39 -2.88
N VAL A 236 10.80 -12.39 -2.23
CA VAL A 236 9.62 -12.50 -1.38
C VAL A 236 8.55 -11.61 -1.98
N THR A 237 7.35 -12.14 -2.22
CA THR A 237 6.29 -11.43 -2.94
C THR A 237 4.98 -11.56 -2.18
N ASP A 238 4.41 -10.41 -1.85
CA ASP A 238 3.00 -10.29 -1.46
C ASP A 238 2.12 -10.67 -2.65
N VAL A 239 1.24 -11.64 -2.46
CA VAL A 239 0.27 -12.08 -3.47
C VAL A 239 -1.17 -12.03 -2.95
N THR A 240 -1.43 -11.12 -2.02
CA THR A 240 -2.77 -10.80 -1.52
C THR A 240 -3.59 -10.05 -2.59
N GLY A 241 -4.90 -9.90 -2.37
CA GLY A 241 -5.79 -9.20 -3.30
C GLY A 241 -5.44 -7.73 -3.47
N SER A 242 -4.82 -7.10 -2.47
CA SER A 242 -4.34 -5.71 -2.59
C SER A 242 -3.32 -5.54 -3.73
N MET A 243 -2.56 -6.61 -4.02
CA MET A 243 -1.52 -6.66 -5.05
C MET A 243 -2.04 -6.92 -6.47
N SER A 244 -3.32 -7.25 -6.65
CA SER A 244 -3.90 -7.56 -7.96
C SER A 244 -3.73 -6.49 -9.05
N PRO A 245 -3.73 -5.18 -8.76
CA PRO A 245 -3.43 -4.16 -9.76
C PRO A 245 -1.99 -4.25 -10.30
N TYR A 246 -1.07 -4.82 -9.52
CA TYR A 246 0.36 -4.89 -9.84
C TYR A 246 0.82 -6.28 -10.24
N ILE A 247 -0.01 -7.29 -10.05
CA ILE A 247 0.39 -8.69 -10.14
C ILE A 247 0.89 -9.09 -11.53
N ALA A 248 0.31 -8.54 -12.62
CA ALA A 248 0.73 -8.86 -13.97
C ALA A 248 2.17 -8.41 -14.23
N GLN A 249 2.51 -7.19 -13.80
CA GLN A 249 3.86 -6.66 -13.91
C GLN A 249 4.84 -7.37 -12.96
N VAL A 250 4.40 -7.75 -11.75
CA VAL A 250 5.17 -8.62 -10.85
C VAL A 250 5.50 -9.94 -11.51
N PHE A 251 4.52 -10.61 -12.13
CA PHE A 251 4.71 -11.92 -12.74
C PHE A 251 5.61 -11.88 -13.98
N VAL A 252 5.52 -10.81 -14.79
CA VAL A 252 6.48 -10.59 -15.89
C VAL A 252 7.90 -10.45 -15.34
N TRP A 253 8.08 -9.70 -14.25
CA TRP A 253 9.40 -9.55 -13.61
C TRP A 253 9.91 -10.87 -13.01
N LEU A 254 9.07 -11.59 -12.27
CA LEU A 254 9.39 -12.90 -11.68
C LEU A 254 9.78 -13.92 -12.76
N LYS A 255 9.07 -13.93 -13.89
CA LYS A 255 9.40 -14.78 -15.04
C LYS A 255 10.85 -14.53 -15.49
N GLN A 256 11.20 -13.28 -15.67
CA GLN A 256 12.53 -12.92 -16.12
C GLN A 256 13.61 -13.24 -15.09
N GLN A 257 13.33 -13.09 -13.78
CA GLN A 257 14.29 -13.48 -12.74
C GLN A 257 14.47 -14.99 -12.66
N ALA A 258 13.41 -15.76 -12.90
CA ALA A 258 13.45 -17.21 -12.98
C ALA A 258 14.31 -17.67 -14.17
N GLU A 259 14.06 -17.12 -15.36
CA GLU A 259 14.75 -17.46 -16.62
C GLU A 259 16.23 -17.06 -16.62
N LYS A 260 16.56 -15.84 -16.15
CA LYS A 260 17.95 -15.39 -16.02
C LYS A 260 18.69 -16.08 -14.87
N ASN A 261 17.95 -16.77 -14.00
CA ASN A 261 18.48 -17.42 -12.81
C ASN A 261 19.19 -16.43 -11.85
N ASN A 262 18.75 -15.17 -11.83
CA ASN A 262 19.25 -14.15 -10.89
C ASN A 262 18.73 -14.42 -9.47
N ALA A 263 17.44 -14.78 -9.39
CA ALA A 263 16.77 -15.22 -8.17
C ALA A 263 16.90 -16.74 -8.02
N LYS A 264 17.36 -17.22 -6.87
CA LYS A 264 17.56 -18.65 -6.61
C LYS A 264 16.43 -19.29 -5.81
N TYR A 265 15.70 -18.48 -5.06
CA TYR A 265 14.60 -18.91 -4.21
C TYR A 265 13.47 -17.88 -4.28
N PHE A 266 12.23 -18.37 -4.29
CA PHE A 266 11.03 -17.55 -4.36
C PHE A 266 10.13 -17.90 -3.19
N VAL A 267 9.59 -16.89 -2.53
CA VAL A 267 8.61 -17.00 -1.46
C VAL A 267 7.42 -16.11 -1.79
N PHE A 268 6.23 -16.64 -1.58
CA PHE A 268 4.96 -15.95 -1.77
C PHE A 268 4.18 -15.99 -0.46
N PHE A 269 3.45 -14.93 -0.12
CA PHE A 269 2.59 -14.92 1.07
C PHE A 269 1.22 -14.29 0.79
N ASN A 270 0.21 -14.74 1.53
CA ASN A 270 -1.21 -14.39 1.34
C ASN A 270 -1.95 -14.01 2.65
N ASP A 271 -1.20 -13.70 3.71
CA ASP A 271 -1.68 -13.42 5.06
C ASP A 271 -2.43 -14.57 5.76
N GLY A 272 -1.96 -15.79 5.58
CA GLY A 272 -2.38 -16.90 6.43
C GLY A 272 -3.52 -17.76 5.92
N ASP A 273 -3.65 -17.99 4.61
CA ASP A 273 -4.59 -18.96 4.02
C ASP A 273 -6.05 -18.73 4.44
N ASN A 274 -6.51 -17.47 4.36
CA ASN A 274 -7.84 -17.04 4.83
C ASN A 274 -8.12 -17.33 6.31
N LYS A 275 -7.07 -17.49 7.14
CA LYS A 275 -7.21 -17.56 8.59
C LYS A 275 -7.94 -16.33 9.10
N GLU A 276 -8.87 -16.53 10.04
CA GLU A 276 -9.56 -15.41 10.70
C GLU A 276 -8.55 -14.45 11.34
N SER A 277 -8.75 -13.14 11.15
CA SER A 277 -7.97 -12.02 11.68
C SER A 277 -7.49 -12.22 13.12
N ARG A 278 -8.41 -12.53 14.05
CA ARG A 278 -8.11 -12.79 15.47
C ARG A 278 -7.16 -13.97 15.77
N LYS A 279 -6.97 -14.88 14.80
CA LYS A 279 -6.12 -16.06 14.93
C LYS A 279 -4.73 -15.84 14.31
N LYS A 280 -4.54 -14.75 13.55
CA LYS A 280 -3.26 -14.40 12.95
C LYS A 280 -2.36 -13.80 14.02
N LYS A 281 -1.30 -14.52 14.37
CA LYS A 281 -0.31 -14.08 15.35
C LYS A 281 1.00 -13.80 14.63
N PRO A 282 1.74 -12.77 15.06
CA PRO A 282 3.06 -12.51 14.49
C PRO A 282 3.96 -13.75 14.46
N LEU A 283 4.58 -14.03 13.31
CA LEU A 283 5.40 -15.20 12.96
C LEU A 283 4.70 -16.56 13.01
N GLU A 284 3.38 -16.58 13.17
CA GLU A 284 2.53 -17.78 13.15
C GLU A 284 1.30 -17.55 12.25
N THR A 285 1.38 -16.59 11.33
CA THR A 285 0.28 -16.25 10.43
C THR A 285 0.10 -17.34 9.39
N GLY A 286 1.18 -17.93 8.87
CA GLY A 286 1.14 -18.97 7.86
C GLY A 286 0.83 -18.42 6.47
N GLY A 287 0.37 -19.28 5.55
CA GLY A 287 0.11 -18.83 4.18
C GLY A 287 1.37 -18.36 3.44
N VAL A 288 2.53 -18.91 3.81
CA VAL A 288 3.83 -18.62 3.22
C VAL A 288 4.29 -19.85 2.43
N TYR A 289 4.56 -19.66 1.14
CA TYR A 289 4.87 -20.72 0.19
C TYR A 289 6.23 -20.46 -0.46
N GLY A 290 7.17 -21.40 -0.32
CA GLY A 290 8.53 -21.29 -0.86
C GLY A 290 8.83 -22.29 -1.96
N THR A 291 9.63 -21.89 -2.95
CA THR A 291 10.14 -22.79 -3.99
C THR A 291 11.53 -22.40 -4.46
N LYS A 292 12.37 -23.40 -4.75
CA LYS A 292 13.65 -23.20 -5.43
C LYS A 292 13.39 -22.82 -6.88
N ASN A 293 14.26 -22.02 -7.48
CA ASN A 293 14.19 -21.74 -8.90
C ASN A 293 14.47 -23.04 -9.72
N LYS A 294 13.41 -23.74 -10.11
CA LYS A 294 13.43 -24.92 -10.98
C LYS A 294 12.84 -24.63 -12.36
N GLY A 295 12.82 -23.34 -12.74
CA GLY A 295 12.16 -22.85 -13.95
C GLY A 295 10.82 -22.17 -13.68
N LEU A 296 10.32 -21.50 -14.72
CA LEU A 296 9.14 -20.63 -14.64
C LEU A 296 7.91 -21.33 -14.08
N GLU A 297 7.60 -22.53 -14.57
CA GLU A 297 6.39 -23.26 -14.20
C GLU A 297 6.31 -23.50 -12.68
N ALA A 298 7.41 -23.94 -12.07
CA ALA A 298 7.46 -24.18 -10.62
C ALA A 298 7.24 -22.88 -9.81
N VAL A 299 7.82 -21.76 -10.26
CA VAL A 299 7.65 -20.45 -9.59
C VAL A 299 6.20 -19.99 -9.70
N MET A 300 5.64 -20.05 -10.91
CA MET A 300 4.30 -19.56 -11.21
C MET A 300 3.20 -20.41 -10.56
N GLN A 301 3.35 -21.74 -10.52
CA GLN A 301 2.44 -22.63 -9.81
C GLN A 301 2.51 -22.40 -8.29
N THR A 302 3.69 -22.14 -7.73
CA THR A 302 3.81 -21.85 -6.29
C THR A 302 3.10 -20.54 -5.94
N ALA A 303 3.26 -19.50 -6.76
CA ALA A 303 2.55 -18.24 -6.59
C ALA A 303 1.02 -18.43 -6.70
N ALA A 304 0.55 -19.11 -7.75
CA ALA A 304 -0.88 -19.38 -7.96
C ALA A 304 -1.49 -20.20 -6.81
N ASN A 305 -0.77 -21.22 -6.30
CA ASN A 305 -1.21 -22.01 -5.16
C ASN A 305 -1.31 -21.15 -3.88
N CYS A 306 -0.36 -20.25 -3.64
CA CYS A 306 -0.43 -19.32 -2.52
C CYS A 306 -1.68 -18.42 -2.65
N MET A 307 -1.88 -17.80 -3.80
CA MET A 307 -3.04 -16.93 -4.09
C MET A 307 -4.38 -17.66 -3.99
N GLY A 308 -4.42 -18.94 -4.37
CA GLY A 308 -5.63 -19.76 -4.32
C GLY A 308 -6.06 -20.15 -2.89
N ASN A 309 -5.13 -20.18 -1.94
CA ASN A 309 -5.41 -20.55 -0.56
C ASN A 309 -5.78 -19.35 0.34
N GLY A 310 -5.47 -18.13 -0.09
CA GLY A 310 -5.68 -16.92 0.70
C GLY A 310 -5.62 -15.66 -0.15
N SER A 311 -6.43 -14.66 0.19
CA SER A 311 -6.50 -13.39 -0.54
C SER A 311 -6.04 -12.17 0.26
N GLY A 312 -5.42 -12.35 1.42
CA GLY A 312 -5.23 -11.27 2.39
C GLY A 312 -6.53 -10.97 3.12
N GLY A 313 -6.51 -11.03 4.45
CA GLY A 313 -7.75 -11.11 5.22
C GLY A 313 -8.26 -9.76 5.68
N GLY A 314 -8.66 -8.85 4.78
CA GLY A 314 -9.42 -7.61 5.03
C GLY A 314 -8.83 -6.59 6.02
N GLU A 315 -7.79 -6.95 6.74
CA GLU A 315 -7.07 -6.16 7.74
C GLU A 315 -6.01 -5.29 7.06
N ARG A 316 -5.45 -4.37 7.84
CA ARG A 316 -4.39 -3.46 7.39
C ARG A 316 -2.97 -4.00 7.56
N GLN A 317 -2.84 -5.33 7.69
CA GLN A 317 -1.60 -5.97 8.14
C GLN A 317 -1.31 -7.28 7.42
N GLU A 318 -0.03 -7.48 7.11
CA GLU A 318 0.50 -8.58 6.30
C GLU A 318 1.68 -9.29 6.98
N ASN A 319 2.01 -10.50 6.57
CA ASN A 319 3.05 -11.33 7.21
C ASN A 319 4.41 -11.33 6.48
N ASP A 320 4.87 -10.14 6.08
CA ASP A 320 6.09 -9.93 5.29
C ASP A 320 7.34 -10.50 5.99
N VAL A 321 7.52 -10.27 7.29
CA VAL A 321 8.74 -10.69 8.01
C VAL A 321 8.76 -12.21 8.16
N GLU A 322 7.62 -12.87 8.42
CA GLU A 322 7.52 -14.33 8.39
C GLU A 322 8.03 -14.89 7.06
N ALA A 323 7.59 -14.29 5.94
CA ALA A 323 8.01 -14.69 4.60
C ALA A 323 9.50 -14.42 4.32
N ILE A 324 10.04 -13.28 4.76
CA ILE A 324 11.47 -12.96 4.65
C ILE A 324 12.33 -13.93 5.46
N LEU A 325 11.91 -14.29 6.66
CA LEU A 325 12.65 -15.23 7.50
C LEU A 325 12.69 -16.63 6.89
N LEU A 326 11.60 -17.07 6.24
CA LEU A 326 11.60 -18.30 5.45
C LEU A 326 12.63 -18.22 4.31
N ALA A 327 12.63 -17.14 3.53
CA ALA A 327 13.59 -16.96 2.43
C ALA A 327 15.05 -17.00 2.92
N GLN A 328 15.33 -16.32 4.04
CA GLN A 328 16.65 -16.31 4.67
C GLN A 328 17.07 -17.71 5.15
N GLN A 329 16.15 -18.50 5.69
CA GLN A 329 16.42 -19.86 6.14
C GLN A 329 16.68 -20.81 4.96
N GLU A 330 15.77 -20.83 3.98
CA GLU A 330 15.81 -21.79 2.87
C GLU A 330 16.91 -21.47 1.87
N TYR A 331 17.34 -20.21 1.80
CA TYR A 331 18.43 -19.77 0.95
C TYR A 331 19.41 -18.85 1.67
N ALA A 332 20.07 -19.38 2.72
CA ALA A 332 21.08 -18.66 3.50
C ALA A 332 22.26 -18.10 2.68
N ALA A 333 22.50 -18.65 1.48
CA ALA A 333 23.54 -18.20 0.55
C ALA A 333 23.15 -16.98 -0.30
N ALA A 334 21.91 -16.47 -0.20
CA ALA A 334 21.55 -15.21 -0.83
C ALA A 334 22.41 -14.07 -0.29
N ASP A 335 22.83 -13.18 -1.18
CA ASP A 335 23.49 -11.93 -0.78
C ASP A 335 22.47 -10.94 -0.19
N GLU A 336 21.25 -10.97 -0.72
CA GLU A 336 20.16 -10.07 -0.36
C GLU A 336 18.78 -10.68 -0.65
N ILE A 337 17.74 -10.01 -0.16
CA ILE A 337 16.34 -10.37 -0.35
C ILE A 337 15.64 -9.22 -1.07
N VAL A 338 14.88 -9.54 -2.11
CA VAL A 338 13.99 -8.58 -2.79
C VAL A 338 12.56 -8.84 -2.33
N LEU A 339 11.99 -7.91 -1.57
CA LEU A 339 10.60 -7.90 -1.16
C LEU A 339 9.78 -7.10 -2.19
N VAL A 340 8.64 -7.64 -2.62
CA VAL A 340 7.62 -6.93 -3.39
C VAL A 340 6.35 -6.87 -2.57
N ALA A 341 5.87 -5.67 -2.23
CA ALA A 341 4.76 -5.50 -1.30
C ALA A 341 3.89 -4.28 -1.62
N ASP A 342 2.64 -4.29 -1.13
CA ASP A 342 1.75 -3.14 -1.20
C ASP A 342 2.16 -2.08 -0.18
N ASN A 343 2.40 -0.86 -0.64
CA ASN A 343 2.72 0.27 0.22
C ASN A 343 1.62 0.59 1.26
N PHE A 344 0.37 0.20 1.01
CA PHE A 344 -0.75 0.55 1.89
C PHE A 344 -0.89 -0.33 3.13
N GLU A 345 -0.25 -1.50 3.15
CA GLU A 345 -0.36 -2.48 4.21
C GLU A 345 0.87 -2.48 5.13
N SER A 346 0.65 -2.65 6.44
CA SER A 346 1.72 -2.66 7.46
C SER A 346 2.15 -4.09 7.80
N MET A 347 3.33 -4.27 8.37
CA MET A 347 3.82 -5.61 8.73
C MET A 347 3.24 -6.04 10.09
N ARG A 348 2.44 -7.10 10.10
CA ARG A 348 1.98 -7.79 11.32
C ARG A 348 3.15 -8.20 12.21
N ASP A 349 4.24 -8.59 11.57
CA ASP A 349 5.45 -9.10 12.19
C ASP A 349 6.52 -8.02 12.46
N TYR A 350 6.17 -6.73 12.32
CA TYR A 350 7.11 -5.62 12.39
C TYR A 350 8.09 -5.67 13.57
N GLN A 351 7.62 -6.10 14.76
CA GLN A 351 8.47 -6.21 15.96
C GLN A 351 9.64 -7.19 15.80
N PHE A 352 9.67 -8.01 14.75
CA PHE A 352 10.68 -9.03 14.48
C PHE A 352 11.61 -8.71 13.31
N ILE A 353 11.56 -7.50 12.74
CA ILE A 353 12.50 -7.09 11.67
C ILE A 353 13.97 -7.23 12.09
N ASP A 354 14.26 -7.17 13.40
CA ASP A 354 15.59 -7.38 13.96
C ASP A 354 16.15 -8.81 13.76
N LYS A 355 15.29 -9.78 13.43
CA LYS A 355 15.71 -11.15 13.08
C LYS A 355 16.22 -11.28 11.64
N ILE A 356 16.02 -10.25 10.81
CA ILE A 356 16.48 -10.24 9.42
C ILE A 356 17.93 -9.76 9.39
N SER A 357 18.80 -10.60 8.85
CA SER A 357 20.25 -10.38 8.79
C SER A 357 20.75 -10.00 7.40
N LYS A 358 19.96 -10.30 6.36
CA LYS A 358 20.27 -9.99 4.95
C LYS A 358 19.72 -8.60 4.59
N PRO A 359 20.40 -7.82 3.73
CA PRO A 359 19.82 -6.62 3.15
C PRO A 359 18.51 -6.90 2.43
N VAL A 360 17.51 -6.06 2.67
CA VAL A 360 16.20 -6.16 2.02
C VAL A 360 15.97 -4.99 1.07
N ARG A 361 15.90 -5.27 -0.23
CA ARG A 361 15.45 -4.32 -1.24
C ARG A 361 13.93 -4.42 -1.36
N ILE A 362 13.22 -3.32 -1.16
CA ILE A 362 11.76 -3.33 -1.09
C ILE A 362 11.21 -2.61 -2.31
N ILE A 363 10.55 -3.35 -3.19
CA ILE A 363 9.73 -2.86 -4.28
C ILE A 363 8.35 -2.52 -3.69
N THR A 364 8.08 -1.23 -3.51
CA THR A 364 6.83 -0.74 -2.91
C THR A 364 5.83 -0.37 -4.01
N CYS A 365 4.81 -1.18 -4.20
CA CYS A 365 3.73 -0.94 -5.15
C CYS A 365 2.75 0.12 -4.62
N GLY A 366 2.13 0.90 -5.51
CA GLY A 366 1.07 1.85 -5.12
C GLY A 366 1.52 3.17 -4.48
N VAL A 367 2.83 3.43 -4.40
CA VAL A 367 3.36 4.71 -3.90
C VAL A 367 2.89 5.87 -4.79
N LYS A 368 1.97 6.69 -4.28
CA LYS A 368 1.54 7.95 -4.92
C LYS A 368 2.37 9.14 -4.43
N LYS A 369 2.50 9.29 -3.11
CA LYS A 369 3.27 10.36 -2.44
C LYS A 369 3.97 9.87 -1.17
N LYS A 370 3.27 9.04 -0.39
CA LYS A 370 3.73 8.57 0.91
C LYS A 370 4.22 7.13 0.84
N ILE A 371 5.29 6.81 1.55
CA ILE A 371 5.84 5.47 1.72
C ILE A 371 5.55 4.99 3.13
N ASN A 372 5.15 3.72 3.30
CA ASN A 372 4.98 3.12 4.61
C ASN A 372 6.26 3.23 5.45
N ILE A 373 6.14 3.83 6.63
CA ILE A 373 7.28 4.03 7.55
C ILE A 373 7.89 2.71 7.99
N GLU A 374 7.11 1.64 8.05
CA GLU A 374 7.62 0.33 8.45
C GLU A 374 8.55 -0.28 7.39
N TYR A 375 8.30 -0.02 6.11
CA TYR A 375 9.24 -0.39 5.04
C TYR A 375 10.50 0.46 5.10
N LEU A 376 10.41 1.76 5.41
CA LEU A 376 11.59 2.61 5.64
C LEU A 376 12.44 2.07 6.79
N ASP A 377 11.80 1.65 7.89
CA ASP A 377 12.47 1.03 9.03
C ASP A 377 13.12 -0.31 8.67
N LEU A 378 12.43 -1.17 7.90
CA LEU A 378 12.97 -2.44 7.44
C LEU A 378 14.21 -2.26 6.55
N ALA A 379 14.13 -1.38 5.55
CA ALA A 379 15.26 -1.06 4.68
C ALA A 379 16.43 -0.47 5.48
N ARG A 380 16.15 0.45 6.41
CA ARG A 380 17.16 1.01 7.32
C ARG A 380 17.83 -0.08 8.16
N LYS A 381 17.05 -0.93 8.82
CA LYS A 381 17.54 -1.96 9.75
C LYS A 381 18.45 -2.96 9.04
N THR A 382 18.07 -3.32 7.82
CA THR A 382 18.76 -4.35 7.03
C THR A 382 19.88 -3.77 6.15
N LYS A 383 20.08 -2.44 6.14
CA LYS A 383 20.96 -1.73 5.18
C LYS A 383 20.56 -2.00 3.73
N GLY A 384 19.27 -2.20 3.52
CA GLY A 384 18.64 -2.35 2.23
C GLY A 384 18.24 -1.02 1.60
N SER A 385 17.18 -1.06 0.79
CA SER A 385 16.73 0.08 -0.01
C SER A 385 15.24 0.01 -0.32
N ILE A 386 14.63 1.16 -0.61
CA ILE A 386 13.26 1.26 -1.13
C ILE A 386 13.30 1.59 -2.62
N HIS A 387 12.42 0.98 -3.39
CA HIS A 387 12.28 1.16 -4.82
C HIS A 387 10.83 1.50 -5.14
N THR A 388 10.60 2.70 -5.66
CA THR A 388 9.28 3.19 -6.07
C THR A 388 9.20 3.30 -7.59
N LYS A 389 8.05 3.72 -8.13
CA LYS A 389 7.87 3.93 -9.57
C LYS A 389 8.94 4.81 -10.21
N THR A 390 9.41 5.83 -9.49
CA THR A 390 10.22 6.93 -10.05
C THR A 390 11.58 7.11 -9.39
N GLU A 391 11.77 6.59 -8.17
CA GLU A 391 12.99 6.78 -7.40
C GLU A 391 13.42 5.51 -6.66
N ASP A 392 14.74 5.39 -6.47
CA ASP A 392 15.38 4.35 -5.68
C ASP A 392 16.09 5.03 -4.48
N ILE A 393 15.76 4.61 -3.27
CA ILE A 393 16.17 5.25 -2.02
C ILE A 393 17.12 4.32 -1.29
N PHE A 394 18.37 4.74 -1.17
CA PHE A 394 19.46 4.02 -0.53
C PHE A 394 19.90 4.71 0.76
N ASP A 395 20.85 4.10 1.48
CA ASP A 395 21.55 4.69 2.62
C ASP A 395 20.62 5.14 3.76
N LEU A 396 19.45 4.50 3.87
CA LEU A 396 18.49 4.79 4.94
C LEU A 396 19.08 4.49 6.32
N ASP A 397 20.12 3.65 6.43
CA ASP A 397 20.91 3.38 7.63
C ASP A 397 21.77 4.57 8.09
N LYS A 398 22.09 5.51 7.20
CA LYS A 398 22.90 6.70 7.50
C LYS A 398 22.10 7.87 8.08
N VAL A 399 20.76 7.81 8.03
CA VAL A 399 19.89 8.83 8.60
C VAL A 399 20.09 8.91 10.13
N LYS A 400 20.23 10.10 10.69
CA LYS A 400 20.50 10.29 12.13
C LYS A 400 19.21 10.53 12.92
N GLN A 401 19.26 10.27 14.23
CA GLN A 401 18.18 10.65 15.14
C GLN A 401 17.85 12.14 15.01
N GLY A 402 16.56 12.46 14.91
CA GLY A 402 16.02 13.80 14.72
C GLY A 402 16.19 14.35 13.29
N GLN A 403 16.83 13.62 12.37
CA GLN A 403 17.04 14.07 11.01
C GLN A 403 15.73 13.99 10.22
N LYS A 404 15.41 15.09 9.53
CA LYS A 404 14.32 15.15 8.56
C LYS A 404 14.84 14.77 7.17
N ILE A 405 14.08 13.94 6.46
CA ILE A 405 14.36 13.57 5.08
C ILE A 405 13.11 13.79 4.23
N THR A 406 13.30 13.93 2.92
CA THR A 406 12.20 14.07 1.96
C THR A 406 12.27 12.91 0.98
N ILE A 407 11.16 12.20 0.83
CA ILE A 407 11.03 11.05 -0.08
C ILE A 407 9.69 11.22 -0.81
N ALA A 408 9.68 11.09 -2.14
CA ALA A 408 8.49 11.28 -2.98
C ALA A 408 7.72 12.59 -2.73
N GLY A 409 8.44 13.65 -2.32
CA GLY A 409 7.86 14.97 -2.00
C GLY A 409 7.25 15.09 -0.59
N GLU A 410 7.28 14.03 0.21
CA GLU A 410 6.76 13.98 1.57
C GLU A 410 7.90 14.00 2.60
N HIS A 411 7.63 14.55 3.79
CA HIS A 411 8.63 14.74 4.83
C HIS A 411 8.50 13.69 5.94
N TYR A 412 9.64 13.09 6.29
CA TYR A 412 9.77 12.09 7.33
C TYR A 412 10.82 12.53 8.35
N ILE A 413 10.66 12.12 9.60
CA ILE A 413 11.68 12.28 10.64
C ILE A 413 12.06 10.91 11.20
N PHE A 414 13.35 10.66 11.37
CA PHE A 414 13.82 9.48 12.09
C PHE A 414 13.98 9.80 13.57
N ASP A 415 13.11 9.28 14.42
CA ASP A 415 13.15 9.52 15.86
C ASP A 415 12.74 8.27 16.65
N ASN A 416 13.32 8.12 17.83
CA ASN A 416 13.17 6.96 18.73
C ASN A 416 13.34 5.60 18.01
N GLY A 417 14.32 5.53 17.09
CA GLY A 417 14.64 4.32 16.37
C GLY A 417 13.69 3.98 15.20
N ARG A 418 12.77 4.87 14.81
CA ARG A 418 11.79 4.64 13.75
C ARG A 418 11.54 5.89 12.89
N PHE A 419 11.06 5.70 11.67
CA PHE A 419 10.54 6.78 10.85
C PHE A 419 9.12 7.18 11.27
N HIS A 420 8.84 8.48 11.22
CA HIS A 420 7.51 9.06 11.48
C HIS A 420 7.17 10.05 10.37
N PHE A 421 5.88 10.12 10.02
CA PHE A 421 5.37 11.19 9.17
C PHE A 421 5.37 12.52 9.93
N LEU A 422 5.65 13.60 9.21
CA LEU A 422 5.34 14.96 9.66
C LEU A 422 4.02 15.37 9.02
N TYR A 423 2.96 15.56 9.82
CA TYR A 423 1.63 16.02 9.37
C TYR A 423 1.42 17.51 9.57
#